data_AF-X1BMW7-F1
#
_entry.id   AF-X1BMW7-F1
#
_cell.length_a   1.000
_cell.length_b   1.000
_cell.length_c   1.000
_cell.angle_alpha   90.00
_cell.angle_beta   90.00
_cell.angle_gamma   90.00
#
_symmetry.space_group_name_H-M   'P 1'
#
loop_
_entity.id
_entity.type
_entity.pdbx_description
1 polymer ?
#
loop_
_entity_poly.entity_id
_entity_poly.type
_entity_poly.pdbx_seq_one_letter_code
_entity_poly.pdbx_strand_id
1 'polypeptide(L)'
;TKLKDIDVSVEELTKLVNRGGTSGIGWRGFEKGGFIVDAGHEFGKGKEKETFLPSSASESANPALTILRHQIPEHWRFVLVIPNVKKGAYGDEEVSIFQSHAPIPREEVNEVSHHILMKLVPGVIRKNLACFGEGLKRIQNIGFKKIEISLQHNIVKDILTFFEEYGVKAYGMSSFGPSVVGIVESDKEANDLLI
;
A
#
# COMPACT_ATOMS: atom_id res chain seq x y z
N THR A 1 -3.00 -25.26 6.91
CA THR A 1 -1.74 -26.02 6.83
C THR A 1 -1.26 -26.42 8.22
N LYS A 2 -0.75 -25.52 9.07
CA LYS A 2 -0.25 -25.89 10.43
C LYS A 2 -1.22 -26.66 11.33
N LEU A 3 -2.52 -26.36 11.25
CA LEU A 3 -3.54 -26.98 12.10
C LEU A 3 -3.93 -28.41 11.64
N LYS A 4 -3.65 -28.76 10.38
CA LYS A 4 -3.98 -30.08 9.79
C LYS A 4 -2.76 -30.80 9.20
N ASP A 5 -1.57 -30.26 9.42
CA ASP A 5 -0.29 -30.72 8.86
C ASP A 5 -0.31 -31.02 7.36
N ILE A 6 -1.04 -30.20 6.61
CA ILE A 6 -1.11 -30.29 5.15
C ILE A 6 0.00 -29.40 4.59
N ASP A 7 0.89 -30.01 3.81
CA ASP A 7 1.87 -29.29 3.00
C ASP A 7 1.18 -28.76 1.75
N VAL A 8 1.03 -27.44 1.68
CA VAL A 8 0.37 -26.74 0.58
C VAL A 8 1.30 -25.61 0.19
N SER A 9 1.64 -25.53 -1.10
CA SER A 9 2.49 -24.45 -1.59
C SER A 9 1.81 -23.10 -1.36
N VAL A 10 2.60 -22.03 -1.30
CA VAL A 10 2.05 -20.69 -1.09
C VAL A 10 1.13 -20.29 -2.26
N GLU A 11 1.46 -20.72 -3.47
CA GLU A 11 0.63 -20.51 -4.66
C GLU A 11 -0.75 -21.16 -4.51
N GLU A 12 -0.80 -22.42 -4.09
CA GLU A 12 -2.06 -23.12 -3.82
C GLU A 12 -2.85 -22.44 -2.68
N LEU A 13 -2.18 -22.01 -1.62
CA LEU A 13 -2.81 -21.28 -0.52
C LEU A 13 -3.43 -19.96 -0.99
N THR A 14 -2.69 -19.15 -1.75
CA THR A 14 -3.17 -17.86 -2.27
C THR A 14 -4.37 -18.02 -3.21
N LYS A 15 -4.36 -19.06 -4.06
CA LYS A 15 -5.50 -19.45 -4.90
C LYS A 15 -6.70 -19.89 -4.06
N LEU A 16 -6.49 -20.72 -3.04
CA LEU A 16 -7.56 -21.21 -2.17
C LEU A 16 -8.25 -20.09 -1.36
N VAL A 17 -7.54 -19.01 -1.02
CA VAL A 17 -8.11 -17.89 -0.25
C VAL A 17 -8.52 -16.69 -1.10
N ASN A 18 -8.47 -16.79 -2.44
CA ASN A 18 -8.72 -15.69 -3.39
C ASN A 18 -8.02 -14.39 -2.98
N ARG A 19 -6.75 -14.48 -2.59
CA ARG A 19 -5.91 -13.33 -2.22
C ARG A 19 -4.59 -13.39 -2.97
N GLY A 20 -4.11 -12.25 -3.45
CA GLY A 20 -2.83 -12.17 -4.15
C GLY A 20 -2.92 -11.90 -5.66
N GLY A 21 -4.14 -11.81 -6.22
CA GLY A 21 -4.37 -11.67 -7.66
C GLY A 21 -4.14 -10.28 -8.26
N THR A 22 -3.89 -9.26 -7.43
CA THR A 22 -3.36 -7.95 -7.90
C THR A 22 -2.09 -7.54 -7.17
N SER A 23 -1.96 -7.86 -5.88
CA SER A 23 -0.76 -7.55 -5.10
C SER A 23 -0.36 -8.72 -4.20
N GLY A 24 0.94 -9.00 -4.16
CA GLY A 24 1.54 -10.05 -3.33
C GLY A 24 1.82 -9.61 -1.89
N ILE A 25 1.58 -8.35 -1.55
CA ILE A 25 1.96 -7.75 -0.27
C ILE A 25 1.28 -8.43 0.92
N GLY A 26 0.00 -8.77 0.82
CA GLY A 26 -0.76 -9.32 1.95
C GLY A 26 -0.23 -10.64 2.47
N TRP A 27 0.04 -11.60 1.59
CA TRP A 27 0.53 -12.92 1.99
C TRP A 27 2.02 -12.90 2.34
N ARG A 28 2.84 -12.13 1.59
CA ARG A 28 4.26 -11.96 1.89
C ARG A 28 4.48 -11.24 3.21
N GLY A 29 3.65 -10.25 3.50
CA GLY A 29 3.63 -9.54 4.77
C GLY A 29 3.34 -10.49 5.93
N PHE A 30 2.36 -11.39 5.77
CA PHE A 30 2.05 -12.43 6.77
C PHE A 30 3.23 -13.41 6.98
N GLU A 31 3.91 -13.81 5.91
CA GLU A 31 5.01 -14.77 5.98
C GLU A 31 6.30 -14.17 6.57
N LYS A 32 6.70 -12.97 6.12
CA LYS A 32 8.05 -12.43 6.34
C LYS A 32 8.09 -11.02 6.93
N GLY A 33 6.98 -10.28 6.88
CA GLY A 33 6.93 -8.86 7.24
C GLY A 33 7.96 -7.98 6.51
N GLY A 34 8.12 -6.76 7.00
CA GLY A 34 9.08 -5.78 6.47
C GLY A 34 8.51 -4.86 5.38
N PHE A 35 9.39 -4.10 4.72
CA PHE A 35 9.08 -3.33 3.52
C PHE A 35 9.16 -4.24 2.30
N ILE A 36 8.08 -4.34 1.54
CA ILE A 36 7.96 -5.27 0.42
C ILE A 36 7.52 -4.48 -0.82
N VAL A 37 8.14 -4.78 -1.97
CA VAL A 37 7.75 -4.26 -3.27
C VAL A 37 7.55 -5.45 -4.21
N ASP A 38 6.38 -5.49 -4.86
CA ASP A 38 6.11 -6.41 -5.96
C ASP A 38 6.06 -5.63 -7.30
N ALA A 39 6.28 -6.34 -8.40
CA ALA A 39 6.25 -5.81 -9.76
C ALA A 39 4.92 -6.10 -10.48
N GLY A 40 3.87 -6.47 -9.72
CA GLY A 40 2.59 -6.87 -10.30
C GLY A 40 2.67 -8.16 -11.13
N HIS A 41 1.99 -8.14 -12.27
CA HIS A 41 1.78 -9.29 -13.17
C HIS A 41 1.99 -8.87 -14.62
N GLU A 42 2.21 -9.84 -15.53
CA GLU A 42 2.17 -9.55 -16.96
C GLU A 42 0.78 -9.02 -17.36
N PHE A 43 0.75 -7.86 -18.04
CA PHE A 43 -0.48 -7.19 -18.45
C PHE A 43 -0.60 -7.09 -19.97
N GLY A 44 -1.79 -7.39 -20.51
CA GLY A 44 -2.11 -7.28 -21.93
C GLY A 44 -2.84 -8.51 -22.46
N LYS A 45 -3.28 -8.46 -23.72
CA LYS A 45 -4.05 -9.55 -24.35
C LYS A 45 -3.27 -10.87 -24.32
N GLY A 46 -3.87 -11.92 -23.78
CA GLY A 46 -3.28 -13.25 -23.61
C GLY A 46 -2.23 -13.34 -22.49
N LYS A 47 -2.18 -12.34 -21.59
CA LYS A 47 -1.28 -12.32 -20.42
C LYS A 47 -2.03 -12.64 -19.13
N GLU A 48 -1.32 -12.66 -18.01
CA GLU A 48 -1.89 -12.96 -16.68
C GLU A 48 -3.08 -12.06 -16.33
N LYS A 49 -3.01 -10.77 -16.72
CA LYS A 49 -4.09 -9.81 -16.53
C LYS A 49 -4.41 -9.03 -17.81
N GLU A 50 -5.69 -8.89 -18.10
CA GLU A 50 -6.19 -8.08 -19.21
C GLU A 50 -6.97 -6.85 -18.75
N THR A 51 -7.35 -6.79 -17.48
CA THR A 51 -8.20 -5.74 -16.91
C THR A 51 -7.60 -5.19 -15.61
N PHE A 52 -7.90 -3.92 -15.34
CA PHE A 52 -7.54 -3.26 -14.08
C PHE A 52 -8.63 -3.56 -13.05
N LEU A 53 -8.41 -4.58 -12.23
CA LEU A 53 -9.33 -5.00 -11.17
C LEU A 53 -8.60 -5.09 -9.81
N PRO A 54 -9.32 -4.85 -8.70
CA PRO A 54 -8.79 -5.07 -7.36
C PRO A 54 -8.46 -6.55 -7.12
N SER A 55 -7.67 -6.82 -6.07
CA SER A 55 -7.23 -8.20 -5.75
C SER A 55 -8.40 -9.14 -5.49
N SER A 56 -9.49 -8.63 -4.91
CA SER A 56 -10.71 -9.37 -4.59
C SER A 56 -11.47 -9.86 -5.82
N ALA A 57 -11.28 -9.21 -6.96
CA ALA A 57 -11.95 -9.52 -8.22
C ALA A 57 -10.98 -10.08 -9.28
N SER A 58 -9.75 -10.43 -8.88
CA SER A 58 -8.72 -10.98 -9.76
C SER A 58 -8.48 -12.46 -9.42
N GLU A 59 -9.33 -13.34 -9.94
CA GLU A 59 -9.36 -14.77 -9.58
C GLU A 59 -8.25 -15.62 -10.25
N SER A 60 -7.64 -15.13 -11.33
CA SER A 60 -6.82 -15.95 -12.24
C SER A 60 -5.31 -15.68 -12.20
N ALA A 61 -4.82 -14.76 -11.36
CA ALA A 61 -3.41 -14.37 -11.39
C ALA A 61 -2.58 -15.12 -10.34
N ASN A 62 -1.41 -15.63 -10.74
CA ASN A 62 -0.40 -16.13 -9.79
C ASN A 62 0.03 -15.00 -8.86
N PRO A 63 0.53 -15.26 -7.63
CA PRO A 63 0.98 -14.20 -6.75
C PRO A 63 1.94 -13.21 -7.43
N ALA A 64 1.70 -11.91 -7.24
CA ALA A 64 2.54 -10.88 -7.86
C ALA A 64 4.04 -11.09 -7.56
N LEU A 65 4.88 -10.83 -8.56
CA LEU A 65 6.32 -11.06 -8.47
C LEU A 65 6.95 -10.12 -7.43
N THR A 66 7.35 -10.66 -6.29
CA THR A 66 8.08 -9.88 -5.28
C THR A 66 9.50 -9.59 -5.76
N ILE A 67 9.85 -8.32 -5.90
CA ILE A 67 11.18 -7.88 -6.37
C ILE A 67 12.10 -7.38 -5.26
N LEU A 68 11.52 -6.99 -4.12
CA LEU A 68 12.30 -6.52 -2.97
C LEU A 68 11.59 -6.82 -1.66
N ARG A 69 12.37 -7.24 -0.66
CA ARG A 69 11.98 -7.26 0.74
C ARG A 69 13.13 -6.75 1.60
N HIS A 70 12.86 -5.79 2.47
CA HIS A 70 13.83 -5.23 3.41
C HIS A 70 13.24 -5.13 4.82
N GLN A 71 14.08 -5.25 5.86
CA GLN A 71 13.64 -5.05 7.24
C GLN A 71 13.30 -3.56 7.46
N ILE A 72 12.21 -3.27 8.15
CA ILE A 72 11.93 -1.89 8.60
C ILE A 72 12.92 -1.55 9.73
N PRO A 73 13.50 -0.34 9.76
CA PRO A 73 14.38 0.06 10.86
C PRO A 73 13.67 -0.03 12.21
N GLU A 74 14.27 -0.70 13.19
CA GLU A 74 13.63 -1.03 14.48
C GLU A 74 13.25 0.17 15.32
N HIS A 75 13.87 1.33 15.10
CA HIS A 75 13.58 2.57 15.82
C HIS A 75 12.41 3.35 15.19
N TRP A 76 11.96 2.99 13.99
CA TRP A 76 10.77 3.63 13.42
C TRP A 76 9.53 3.24 14.21
N ARG A 77 8.65 4.21 14.42
CA ARG A 77 7.34 4.04 15.05
C ARG A 77 6.25 4.41 14.08
N PHE A 78 5.18 3.63 14.08
CA PHE A 78 4.04 3.80 13.19
C PHE A 78 2.84 4.18 14.05
N VAL A 79 2.42 5.44 13.96
CA VAL A 79 1.23 5.96 14.64
C VAL A 79 0.04 5.77 13.70
N LEU A 80 -0.91 4.94 14.11
CA LEU A 80 -2.10 4.63 13.32
C LEU A 80 -3.30 5.46 13.80
N VAL A 81 -3.91 6.20 12.88
CA VAL A 81 -5.14 6.96 13.13
C VAL A 81 -6.25 6.32 12.29
N ILE A 82 -7.27 5.81 12.95
CA ILE A 82 -8.41 5.15 12.32
C ILE A 82 -9.68 5.91 12.74
N PRO A 83 -10.11 6.92 11.96
CA PRO A 83 -11.30 7.69 12.30
C PRO A 83 -12.55 6.81 12.18
N ASN A 84 -13.51 7.02 13.09
CA ASN A 84 -14.77 6.31 13.09
C ASN A 84 -15.75 6.90 12.06
N VAL A 85 -15.48 6.64 10.78
CA VAL A 85 -16.30 7.07 9.64
C VAL A 85 -16.72 5.86 8.81
N LYS A 86 -17.65 6.07 7.87
CA LYS A 86 -18.01 5.03 6.89
C LYS A 86 -16.72 4.50 6.26
N LYS A 87 -16.57 3.17 6.25
CA LYS A 87 -15.47 2.51 5.54
C LYS A 87 -15.50 2.98 4.07
N GLY A 88 -14.33 3.26 3.50
CA GLY A 88 -14.25 3.56 2.08
C GLY A 88 -14.60 2.34 1.22
N ALA A 89 -14.45 2.49 -0.10
CA ALA A 89 -14.94 1.52 -1.07
C ALA A 89 -14.45 0.09 -0.81
N TYR A 90 -15.36 -0.87 -0.96
CA TYR A 90 -15.08 -2.30 -0.86
C TYR A 90 -16.00 -3.08 -1.81
N GLY A 91 -15.56 -4.26 -2.25
CA GLY A 91 -16.37 -5.13 -3.12
C GLY A 91 -16.74 -4.44 -4.44
N ASP A 92 -18.02 -4.45 -4.80
CA ASP A 92 -18.51 -3.90 -6.07
C ASP A 92 -18.24 -2.39 -6.22
N GLU A 93 -18.24 -1.64 -5.12
CA GLU A 93 -17.91 -0.21 -5.14
C GLU A 93 -16.43 0.00 -5.53
N GLU A 94 -15.54 -0.82 -5.00
CA GLU A 94 -14.11 -0.79 -5.34
C GLU A 94 -13.89 -1.16 -6.81
N VAL A 95 -14.56 -2.22 -7.30
CA VAL A 95 -14.50 -2.63 -8.71
C VAL A 95 -14.95 -1.51 -9.63
N SER A 96 -16.08 -0.85 -9.31
CA SER A 96 -16.62 0.26 -10.09
C SER A 96 -15.65 1.45 -10.15
N ILE A 97 -14.99 1.78 -9.04
CA ILE A 97 -13.98 2.84 -9.00
C ILE A 97 -12.78 2.50 -9.88
N PHE A 98 -12.25 1.27 -9.81
CA PHE A 98 -11.16 0.83 -10.68
C PHE A 98 -11.55 0.92 -12.15
N GLN A 99 -12.73 0.44 -12.53
CA GLN A 99 -13.20 0.50 -13.91
C GLN A 99 -13.43 1.93 -14.40
N SER A 100 -13.84 2.85 -13.53
CA SER A 100 -14.12 4.25 -13.88
C SER A 100 -12.88 5.13 -13.94
N HIS A 101 -11.82 4.76 -13.21
CA HIS A 101 -10.64 5.62 -13.02
C HIS A 101 -9.34 5.02 -13.56
N ALA A 102 -9.34 3.78 -14.04
CA ALA A 102 -8.21 3.15 -14.74
C ALA A 102 -8.50 3.04 -16.25
N PRO A 103 -7.46 3.12 -17.11
CA PRO A 103 -6.06 3.37 -16.77
C PRO A 103 -5.81 4.81 -16.34
N ILE A 104 -4.89 5.00 -15.39
CA ILE A 104 -4.35 6.33 -15.05
C ILE A 104 -3.29 6.75 -16.10
N PRO A 105 -2.97 8.05 -16.21
CA PRO A 105 -1.94 8.52 -17.14
C PRO A 105 -0.59 7.83 -16.92
N ARG A 106 0.10 7.49 -18.01
CA ARG A 106 1.38 6.78 -17.97
C ARG A 106 2.44 7.56 -17.20
N GLU A 107 2.41 8.88 -17.30
CA GLU A 107 3.33 9.79 -16.63
C GLU A 107 3.22 9.64 -15.10
N GLU A 108 2.00 9.51 -14.57
CA GLU A 108 1.77 9.30 -13.13
C GLU A 108 2.24 7.90 -12.69
N VAL A 109 2.05 6.86 -13.51
CA VAL A 109 2.58 5.51 -13.24
C VAL A 109 4.11 5.52 -13.18
N ASN A 110 4.75 6.19 -14.14
CA ASN A 110 6.20 6.33 -14.20
C ASN A 110 6.72 7.08 -12.98
N GLU A 111 6.04 8.14 -12.57
CA GLU A 111 6.41 8.94 -11.41
C GLU A 111 6.29 8.13 -10.11
N VAL A 112 5.19 7.40 -9.91
CA VAL A 112 5.05 6.48 -8.75
C VAL A 112 6.21 5.48 -8.71
N SER A 113 6.52 4.85 -9.85
CA SER A 113 7.63 3.89 -9.96
C SER A 113 8.97 4.55 -9.62
N HIS A 114 9.20 5.78 -10.10
CA HIS A 114 10.39 6.56 -9.78
C HIS A 114 10.52 6.83 -8.28
N HIS A 115 9.46 7.27 -7.60
CA HIS A 115 9.51 7.51 -6.15
C HIS A 115 9.73 6.23 -5.36
N ILE A 116 9.13 5.10 -5.75
CA ILE A 116 9.40 3.81 -5.11
C ILE A 116 10.89 3.47 -5.21
N LEU A 117 11.45 3.49 -6.42
CA LEU A 117 12.82 3.05 -6.68
C LEU A 117 13.89 4.04 -6.20
N MET A 118 13.63 5.34 -6.28
CA MET A 118 14.63 6.39 -6.04
C MET A 118 14.48 7.09 -4.69
N LYS A 119 13.37 6.88 -3.96
CA LYS A 119 13.14 7.47 -2.63
C LYS A 119 12.79 6.41 -1.58
N LEU A 120 11.69 5.66 -1.73
CA LEU A 120 11.24 4.72 -0.70
C LEU A 120 12.27 3.60 -0.48
N VAL A 121 12.69 2.90 -1.54
CA VAL A 121 13.68 1.81 -1.47
C VAL A 121 15.01 2.26 -0.86
N PRO A 122 15.70 3.30 -1.36
CA PRO A 122 16.94 3.76 -0.76
C PRO A 122 16.74 4.35 0.63
N GLY A 123 15.61 5.00 0.90
CA GLY A 123 15.25 5.55 2.20
C GLY A 123 15.17 4.48 3.28
N VAL A 124 14.46 3.37 3.02
CA VAL A 124 14.37 2.27 3.99
C VAL A 124 15.72 1.54 4.17
N ILE A 125 16.47 1.32 3.09
CA ILE A 125 17.79 0.65 3.14
C ILE A 125 18.78 1.48 3.96
N ARG A 126 18.82 2.80 3.73
CA ARG A 126 19.73 3.73 4.43
C ARG A 126 19.18 4.21 5.77
N LYS A 127 18.01 3.71 6.20
CA LYS A 127 17.32 4.16 7.43
C LYS A 127 17.09 5.67 7.46
N ASN A 128 16.89 6.29 6.30
CA ASN A 128 16.67 7.72 6.15
C ASN A 128 15.16 7.98 6.00
N LEU A 129 14.50 8.31 7.12
CA LEU A 129 13.05 8.51 7.14
C LEU A 129 12.62 9.73 6.31
N ALA A 130 13.43 10.79 6.25
CA ALA A 130 13.11 11.97 5.45
C ALA A 130 13.07 11.63 3.95
N CYS A 131 14.04 10.87 3.45
CA CYS A 131 14.06 10.41 2.06
C CYS A 131 12.89 9.46 1.75
N PHE A 132 12.64 8.51 2.66
CA PHE A 132 11.49 7.60 2.55
C PHE A 132 10.17 8.37 2.51
N GLY A 133 10.03 9.34 3.40
CA GLY A 133 8.85 10.17 3.59
C GLY A 133 8.57 11.09 2.41
N GLU A 134 9.59 11.71 1.82
CA GLU A 134 9.42 12.50 0.58
C GLU A 134 8.77 11.65 -0.53
N GLY A 135 9.25 10.42 -0.71
CA GLY A 135 8.66 9.47 -1.64
C GLY A 135 7.23 9.09 -1.25
N LEU A 136 7.01 8.72 0.01
CA LEU A 136 5.69 8.29 0.51
C LEU A 136 4.64 9.39 0.35
N LYS A 137 4.96 10.63 0.73
CA LYS A 137 4.07 11.79 0.61
C LYS A 137 3.78 12.12 -0.85
N ARG A 138 4.77 12.00 -1.74
CA ARG A 138 4.55 12.26 -3.16
C ARG A 138 3.59 11.26 -3.78
N ILE A 139 3.74 9.96 -3.48
CA ILE A 139 2.80 8.94 -4.01
C ILE A 139 1.38 9.10 -3.44
N GLN A 140 1.17 9.81 -2.33
CA GLN A 140 -0.18 10.15 -1.86
C GLN A 140 -0.91 11.13 -2.79
N ASN A 141 -0.18 11.94 -3.55
CA ASN A 141 -0.73 13.08 -4.29
C ASN A 141 -0.81 12.86 -5.81
N ILE A 142 -0.50 11.66 -6.30
CA ILE A 142 -0.46 11.31 -7.72
C ILE A 142 -1.09 9.94 -7.97
N GLY A 143 -1.40 9.65 -9.23
CA GLY A 143 -1.90 8.35 -9.64
C GLY A 143 -3.22 7.99 -8.99
N PHE A 144 -3.44 6.68 -8.88
CA PHE A 144 -4.67 6.15 -8.31
C PHE A 144 -4.86 6.52 -6.84
N LYS A 145 -3.77 6.73 -6.07
CA LYS A 145 -3.85 7.11 -4.66
C LYS A 145 -4.48 8.49 -4.45
N LYS A 146 -4.24 9.44 -5.35
CA LYS A 146 -4.92 10.74 -5.35
C LYS A 146 -6.44 10.57 -5.45
N ILE A 147 -6.89 9.62 -6.28
CA ILE A 147 -8.31 9.29 -6.47
C ILE A 147 -8.86 8.60 -5.23
N GLU A 148 -8.14 7.64 -4.66
CA GLU A 148 -8.52 7.01 -3.39
C GLU A 148 -8.73 8.06 -2.30
N ILE A 149 -7.82 9.04 -2.14
CA ILE A 149 -7.93 10.09 -1.12
C ILE A 149 -9.07 11.07 -1.42
N SER A 150 -9.32 11.41 -2.69
CA SER A 150 -10.38 12.35 -3.05
C SER A 150 -11.78 11.83 -2.67
N LEU A 151 -11.97 10.51 -2.77
CA LEU A 151 -13.20 9.78 -2.44
C LEU A 151 -13.42 9.57 -0.94
N GLN A 152 -12.44 9.90 -0.09
CA GLN A 152 -12.55 9.70 1.36
C GLN A 152 -13.29 10.82 2.08
N HIS A 153 -13.78 10.48 3.27
CA HIS A 153 -14.36 11.44 4.20
C HIS A 153 -13.35 12.55 4.53
N ASN A 154 -13.83 13.79 4.71
CA ASN A 154 -12.97 14.95 4.94
C ASN A 154 -12.02 14.78 6.12
N ILE A 155 -12.47 14.12 7.20
CA ILE A 155 -11.61 13.79 8.36
C ILE A 155 -10.29 13.11 7.97
N VAL A 156 -10.27 12.26 6.94
CA VAL A 156 -9.05 11.59 6.48
C VAL A 156 -8.09 12.61 5.87
N LYS A 157 -8.61 13.56 5.10
CA LYS A 157 -7.85 14.68 4.52
C LYS A 157 -7.34 15.61 5.61
N ASP A 158 -8.18 15.90 6.61
CA ASP A 158 -7.82 16.74 7.75
C ASP A 158 -6.66 16.12 8.56
N ILE A 159 -6.67 14.79 8.77
CA ILE A 159 -5.55 14.09 9.43
C ILE A 159 -4.27 14.15 8.60
N LEU A 160 -4.36 13.98 7.28
CA LEU A 160 -3.19 14.11 6.38
C LEU A 160 -2.61 15.53 6.41
N THR A 161 -3.47 16.55 6.44
CA THR A 161 -3.07 17.96 6.59
C THR A 161 -2.42 18.19 7.95
N PHE A 162 -3.00 17.68 9.03
CA PHE A 162 -2.42 17.77 10.37
C PHE A 162 -1.00 17.19 10.43
N PHE A 163 -0.77 16.01 9.85
CA PHE A 163 0.56 15.43 9.82
C PHE A 163 1.57 16.24 9.01
N GLU A 164 1.14 16.89 7.91
CA GLU A 164 2.02 17.81 7.17
C GLU A 164 2.35 19.05 8.01
N GLU A 165 1.35 19.70 8.61
CA GLU A 165 1.51 20.92 9.42
C GLU A 165 2.35 20.68 10.68
N TYR A 166 2.20 19.51 11.30
CA TYR A 166 3.01 19.09 12.44
C TYR A 166 4.46 18.75 12.05
N GLY A 167 4.74 18.52 10.76
CA GLY A 167 6.07 18.19 10.27
C GLY A 167 6.43 16.71 10.35
N VAL A 168 5.45 15.80 10.32
CA VAL A 168 5.69 14.36 10.27
C VAL A 168 6.44 14.02 8.97
N LYS A 169 7.63 13.42 9.12
CA LYS A 169 8.54 13.19 7.98
C LYS A 169 7.96 12.27 6.92
N ALA A 170 7.19 11.25 7.33
CA ALA A 170 6.59 10.28 6.44
C ALA A 170 5.18 9.93 6.92
N TYR A 171 4.18 10.10 6.06
CA TYR A 171 2.80 9.72 6.37
C TYR A 171 2.03 9.36 5.10
N GLY A 172 0.89 8.70 5.27
CA GLY A 172 -0.02 8.42 4.17
C GLY A 172 -1.25 7.61 4.58
N MET A 173 -2.14 7.39 3.62
CA MET A 173 -3.36 6.62 3.78
C MET A 173 -3.24 5.23 3.18
N SER A 174 -3.75 4.22 3.90
CA SER A 174 -3.70 2.83 3.47
C SER A 174 -4.92 2.41 2.64
N SER A 175 -4.69 2.13 1.35
CA SER A 175 -5.71 1.65 0.39
C SER A 175 -7.00 2.51 0.43
N PHE A 176 -8.18 1.89 0.36
CA PHE A 176 -9.50 2.52 0.49
C PHE A 176 -10.01 2.60 1.93
N GLY A 177 -9.26 2.11 2.91
CA GLY A 177 -9.63 2.26 4.32
C GLY A 177 -9.40 3.69 4.81
N PRO A 178 -10.13 4.15 5.83
CA PRO A 178 -9.92 5.49 6.40
C PRO A 178 -8.63 5.58 7.24
N SER A 179 -7.84 4.50 7.33
CA SER A 179 -6.63 4.42 8.14
C SER A 179 -5.51 5.29 7.56
N VAL A 180 -5.02 6.20 8.39
CA VAL A 180 -3.85 7.03 8.12
C VAL A 180 -2.72 6.57 9.04
N VAL A 181 -1.49 6.59 8.52
CA VAL A 181 -0.28 6.27 9.27
C VAL A 181 0.69 7.44 9.23
N GLY A 182 1.21 7.81 10.39
CA GLY A 182 2.38 8.67 10.54
C GLY A 182 3.57 7.83 10.99
N ILE A 183 4.76 8.10 10.45
CA ILE A 183 5.99 7.39 10.79
C ILE A 183 6.99 8.39 11.37
N VAL A 184 7.57 8.02 12.51
CA VAL A 184 8.51 8.82 13.30
C VAL A 184 9.69 7.96 13.78
N GLU A 185 10.73 8.56 14.34
CA GLU A 185 12.01 7.86 14.63
C GLU A 185 12.21 7.50 16.10
N SER A 186 11.23 7.81 16.96
CA SER A 186 11.30 7.47 18.38
C SER A 186 9.93 7.31 19.05
N ASP A 187 9.90 6.63 20.19
CA ASP A 187 8.72 6.53 21.05
C ASP A 187 8.24 7.90 21.55
N LYS A 188 9.17 8.84 21.77
CA LYS A 188 8.83 10.21 22.18
C LYS A 188 8.04 10.93 21.09
N GLU A 189 8.57 10.98 19.88
CA GLU A 189 7.89 11.60 18.72
C GLU A 189 6.53 10.94 18.46
N ALA A 190 6.42 9.62 18.68
CA ALA A 190 5.16 8.90 18.52
C ALA A 190 4.12 9.33 19.57
N ASN A 191 4.53 9.47 20.82
CA ASN A 191 3.66 9.95 21.89
C ASN A 191 3.22 11.39 21.68
N ASP A 192 4.10 12.25 21.15
CA ASP A 192 3.77 13.66 20.88
C ASP A 192 2.65 13.83 19.82
N LEU A 193 2.40 12.80 19.00
CA LEU A 193 1.30 12.74 18.02
C LEU A 193 -0.03 12.18 18.59
N LEU A 194 -0.02 11.66 19.82
CA LEU A 194 -1.21 11.08 20.47
C LEU A 194 -1.94 12.06 21.41
N ILE A 195 -1.40 13.27 21.59
CA ILE A 195 -1.82 14.27 22.58
C ILE A 195 -2.77 15.28 21.95
#